data_AF-A0A518IGL0-F1
#
_entry.id   AF-A0A518IGL0-F1
#
_cell.length_a   1.000
_cell.length_b   1.000
_cell.length_c   1.000
_cell.angle_alpha   90.00
_cell.angle_beta   90.00
_cell.angle_gamma   90.00
#
_symmetry.space_group_name_H-M   'P 1'
#
loop_
_entity.id
_entity.type
_entity.pdbx_description
1 polymer ?
#
loop_
_entity_poly.entity_id
_entity_poly.type
_entity_poly.pdbx_seq_one_letter_code
_entity_poly.pdbx_strand_id
1 'polypeptide(L)' 'MTNLGLESSVVEWVMEYPEVQCVLESLGIDQSCQGKSLEFVCQQMGLEPHFVLKQLHEVIDDDSNVNE' A
#
# COMPACT_ATOMS: atom_id res chain seq x y z
N MET A 1 -4.57 -3.55 15.57
CA MET A 1 -5.09 -3.27 14.22
C MET A 1 -4.81 -1.82 13.94
N THR A 2 -3.72 -1.58 13.23
CA THR A 2 -3.28 -0.24 12.84
C THR A 2 -4.16 0.17 11.66
N ASN A 3 -4.92 1.25 11.80
CA ASN A 3 -5.76 1.74 10.72
C ASN A 3 -4.88 2.56 9.78
N LEU A 4 -4.19 1.89 8.86
CA LEU A 4 -3.38 2.55 7.85
C LEU A 4 -4.26 3.12 6.74
N GLY A 5 -3.86 4.28 6.21
CA GLY A 5 -4.60 5.01 5.19
C GLY A 5 -3.66 5.72 4.20
N LEU A 6 -4.23 6.66 3.46
CA LEU A 6 -3.51 7.46 2.46
C LEU A 6 -2.42 8.35 3.06
N GLU A 7 -2.61 8.79 4.31
CA GLU A 7 -1.66 9.60 5.07
C GLU A 7 -0.48 8.78 5.64
N SER A 8 -0.66 7.47 5.77
CA SER A 8 0.39 6.55 6.22
C SER A 8 1.48 6.41 5.17
N SER A 9 2.71 6.20 5.62
CA SER A 9 3.84 6.01 4.71
C SER A 9 3.80 4.65 4.04
N VAL A 10 4.38 4.57 2.84
CA VAL A 10 4.53 3.28 2.11
C VAL A 10 5.32 2.27 2.94
N VAL A 11 6.26 2.74 3.77
CA VAL A 11 7.04 1.89 4.67
C VAL A 11 6.16 1.31 5.78
N GLU A 12 5.28 2.11 6.40
CA GLU A 12 4.32 1.62 7.39
C GLU A 12 3.40 0.55 6.80
N TRP A 13 2.91 0.74 5.57
CA TRP A 13 2.10 -0.26 4.87
C TRP A 13 2.80 -1.60 4.75
N VAL A 14 4.05 -1.64 4.29
CA VAL A 14 4.79 -2.90 4.12
C VAL A 14 5.25 -3.51 5.44
N MET A 15 5.50 -2.69 6.48
CA MET A 15 5.83 -3.20 7.81
C MET A 15 4.65 -3.90 8.48
N GLU A 16 3.44 -3.36 8.34
CA GLU A 16 2.23 -3.94 8.94
C GLU A 16 1.65 -5.07 8.07
N TYR A 17 1.70 -4.92 6.75
CA TYR A 17 1.10 -5.83 5.77
C TYR A 17 2.11 -6.14 4.65
N PRO A 18 3.08 -7.05 4.86
CA PRO A 18 4.10 -7.36 3.87
C PRO A 18 3.52 -7.83 2.52
N GLU A 19 2.33 -8.42 2.50
CA GLU A 19 1.60 -8.84 1.31
C GLU A 19 1.30 -7.70 0.34
N VAL A 20 1.14 -6.47 0.84
CA VAL A 20 0.88 -5.29 0.00
C VAL A 20 2.08 -4.89 -0.86
N GLN A 21 3.27 -5.40 -0.54
CA GLN A 21 4.50 -5.16 -1.32
C GLN A 21 4.31 -5.56 -2.79
N CYS A 22 3.64 -6.68 -3.06
CA CYS A 22 3.39 -7.15 -4.42
C CYS A 22 2.58 -6.14 -5.26
N VAL A 23 1.58 -5.49 -4.64
CA VAL A 23 0.76 -4.46 -5.30
C VAL A 23 1.59 -3.21 -5.57
N LEU A 24 2.36 -2.78 -4.58
CA LEU A 24 3.23 -1.60 -4.69
C LEU A 24 4.28 -1.78 -5.80
N GLU A 25 4.95 -2.92 -5.84
CA GLU A 25 5.93 -3.26 -6.89
C GLU A 25 5.26 -3.32 -8.27
N SER A 26 4.07 -3.91 -8.37
CA SER A 26 3.31 -3.98 -9.64
C SER A 26 2.91 -2.61 -10.18
N LEU A 27 2.74 -1.62 -9.30
CA LEU A 27 2.44 -0.23 -9.64
C LEU A 27 3.70 0.63 -9.81
N GLY A 28 4.90 0.06 -9.60
CA GLY A 28 6.17 0.79 -9.64
C GLY A 28 6.41 1.70 -8.44
N ILE A 29 5.69 1.48 -7.33
CA ILE A 29 5.85 2.22 -6.08
C ILE A 29 7.03 1.64 -5.30
N ASP A 30 8.12 2.38 -5.24
CA ASP A 30 9.32 1.97 -4.50
C ASP A 30 9.44 2.65 -3.13
N GLN A 31 10.05 1.95 -2.17
CA GLN A 31 10.27 2.42 -0.79
C GLN A 31 11.43 3.43 -0.66
N SER A 32 12.13 3.76 -1.74
CA SER A 32 13.21 4.76 -1.78
C SER A 32 12.76 6.13 -1.26
N CYS A 33 11.45 6.42 -1.32
CA CYS A 33 10.84 7.59 -0.71
C CYS A 33 10.51 7.39 0.77
N GLN A 34 11.53 7.17 1.61
CA GLN A 34 11.36 7.06 3.06
C GLN A 34 10.57 8.27 3.62
N GLY A 35 9.51 7.98 4.39
CA GLY A 35 8.72 8.99 5.09
C GLY A 35 7.68 9.74 4.25
N LYS A 36 7.45 9.38 2.98
CA LYS A 36 6.35 9.95 2.18
C LYS A 36 5.07 9.14 2.37
N SER A 37 3.94 9.83 2.44
CA SER A 37 2.62 9.21 2.50
C SER A 37 2.29 8.50 1.18
N LEU A 38 1.44 7.47 1.25
CA LEU A 38 0.95 6.75 0.09
C LEU A 38 0.30 7.72 -0.91
N GLU A 39 -0.49 8.69 -0.41
CA GLU A 39 -1.12 9.73 -1.23
C GLU A 39 -0.10 10.52 -2.06
N PHE A 40 0.94 11.02 -1.39
CA PHE A 40 1.94 11.85 -2.03
C PHE A 40 2.66 11.08 -3.15
N VAL A 41 3.02 9.82 -2.86
CA VAL A 41 3.72 8.97 -3.84
C VAL A 41 2.81 8.66 -5.03
N CYS A 42 1.54 8.34 -4.81
CA CYS A 42 0.57 8.14 -5.88
C CYS A 42 0.44 9.39 -6.76
N GLN A 43 0.27 10.57 -6.16
CA GLN A 43 0.16 11.83 -6.89
C GLN A 43 1.41 12.16 -7.71
N GLN A 44 2.62 11.92 -7.17
CA GLN A 44 3.87 12.14 -7.90
C GLN A 44 4.01 11.24 -9.13
N MET A 45 3.44 10.04 -9.09
CA MET A 45 3.46 9.09 -10.20
C MET A 45 2.24 9.19 -11.12
N GLY A 46 1.29 10.09 -10.83
CA GLY A 46 0.05 10.22 -11.58
C GLY A 46 -0.93 9.06 -11.37
N LEU A 47 -0.78 8.31 -10.28
CA LEU A 47 -1.70 7.26 -9.85
C LEU A 47 -2.85 7.86 -9.03
N GLU A 48 -4.02 7.22 -9.09
CA GLU A 48 -5.17 7.61 -8.26
C GLU A 48 -5.02 6.97 -6.87
N PRO A 49 -4.87 7.77 -5.78
CA PRO A 49 -4.55 7.23 -4.46
C PRO A 49 -5.59 6.25 -3.89
N HIS A 50 -6.89 6.52 -4.09
CA HIS A 50 -7.96 5.67 -3.55
C HIS A 50 -8.03 4.31 -4.25
N PHE A 51 -7.72 4.27 -5.55
CA PHE A 51 -7.58 3.05 -6.31
C PHE A 51 -6.44 2.20 -5.77
N VAL A 52 -5.28 2.81 -5.50
CA VAL A 52 -4.15 2.10 -4.89
C VAL A 52 -4.55 1.58 -3.50
N LEU A 53 -5.13 2.43 -2.64
CA LEU A 53 -5.58 2.05 -1.31
C LEU A 53 -6.56 0.86 -1.35
N LYS A 54 -7.52 0.88 -2.28
CA LYS A 54 -8.47 -0.21 -2.49
C LYS A 54 -7.74 -1.53 -2.79
N GLN A 55 -6.76 -1.50 -3.69
CA GLN A 55 -5.98 -2.69 -4.04
C GLN A 55 -5.14 -3.22 -2.87
N LEU A 56 -4.60 -2.34 -2.01
CA LEU A 56 -3.88 -2.79 -0.81
C LEU A 56 -4.83 -3.55 0.13
N HIS A 57 -6.02 -3.00 0.39
CA HIS A 57 -7.03 -3.67 1.21
C HIS A 57 -7.53 -4.98 0.61
N GLU A 58 -7.69 -5.06 -0.72
CA GLU A 58 -8.10 -6.30 -1.38
C GLU A 58 -7.08 -7.42 -1.18
N VAL A 59 -5.78 -7.12 -1.23
CA VAL A 59 -4.73 -8.14 -0.98
C VAL A 59 -4.66 -8.57 0.48
N ILE A 60 -4.90 -7.66 1.43
CA ILE A 60 -4.95 -7.99 2.87
C ILE A 60 -6.15 -8.90 3.18
N ASP A 61 -7.30 -8.64 2.55
CA ASP A 61 -8.51 -9.45 2.71
C ASP A 61 -8.36 -10.83 2.03
N ASP A 62 -7.68 -10.88 0.87
CA ASP A 62 -7.39 -12.13 0.15
C ASP A 62 -6.41 -13.03 0.92
N ASP A 63 -5.32 -12.49 1.47
CA ASP A 63 -4.37 -13.25 2.30
C ASP A 63 -5.05 -13.85 3.53
N SER A 64 -5.98 -13.10 4.14
CA SER A 64 -6.79 -13.57 5.27
C SER A 64 -7.68 -14.79 4.92
N ASN A 65 -7.99 -15.01 3.64
CA ASN A 65 -8.89 -16.04 3.13
C ASN A 65 -8.17 -17.30 2.59
N VAL A 66 -6.84 -17.32 2.51
CA VAL A 66 -6.07 -18.46 1.96
C VAL A 66 -5.79 -19.55 3.02
N ASN A 67 -6.29 -19.39 4.24
CA ASN A 67 -6.10 -20.33 5.36
C ASN A 67 -7.40 -20.99 5.86
N GLU A 68 -8.27 -21.42 4.95
CA GLU A 68 -9.39 -22.34 5.25
C GLU A 68 -9.30 -23.68 4.50
#